data_AF-A0A7J8JBY8-F1
#
_entry.id   AF-A0A7J8JBY8-F1
#
_cell.length_a   1.000
_cell.length_b   1.000
_cell.length_c   1.000
_cell.angle_alpha   90.00
_cell.angle_beta   90.00
_cell.angle_gamma   90.00
#
_symmetry.space_group_name_H-M   'P 1'
#
loop_
_entity.id
_entity.type
_entity.pdbx_description
1 polymer ?
#
loop_
_entity_poly.entity_id
_entity_poly.type
_entity_poly.pdbx_seq_one_letter_code
_entity_poly.pdbx_strand_id
1 'polypeptide(L)'
;MCASVTDCGCMWTADSVAWNPHKLLTTGLQCSALLLQDTSNLLKRCHGSQASYLFQQDKFYDVTLDTGDKVVQCGRRVDCLKLWLMWKAQGGQGLERRVDQDFALARYLVEEIKKREGFVLVMEPEFVNVCFWFVPPSLRGKQESPDYSERLAKVAPILKERMVKEGSMMIGYQPHGTRGNFFRVVVANPALTRADMDFLLNELERLGQDL
;
A
#
# COMPACT_ATOMS: atom_id res chain seq x y z
N MET A 1 -16.91 2.15 -8.47
CA MET A 1 -16.15 1.25 -7.59
C MET A 1 -16.68 -0.15 -7.80
N CYS A 2 -15.82 -1.13 -8.08
CA CYS A 2 -16.20 -2.54 -8.13
C CYS A 2 -16.83 -2.93 -6.79
N ALA A 3 -18.08 -3.37 -6.82
CA ALA A 3 -18.86 -3.67 -5.62
C ALA A 3 -18.71 -5.15 -5.20
N SER A 4 -17.86 -5.91 -5.89
CA SER A 4 -17.66 -7.32 -5.65
C SER A 4 -16.33 -7.80 -6.22
N VAL A 5 -15.75 -8.88 -5.66
CA VAL A 5 -14.58 -9.58 -6.25
C VAL A 5 -14.91 -10.13 -7.66
N THR A 6 -16.20 -10.28 -7.98
CA THR A 6 -16.69 -10.67 -9.31
C THR A 6 -16.61 -9.57 -10.37
N ASP A 7 -16.45 -8.29 -10.01
CA ASP A 7 -16.30 -7.19 -10.99
C ASP A 7 -14.85 -7.02 -11.50
N CYS A 8 -13.87 -7.70 -10.88
CA CYS A 8 -12.49 -7.75 -11.37
C CYS A 8 -12.37 -8.79 -12.50
N GLY A 9 -12.96 -8.50 -13.68
CA GLY A 9 -13.09 -9.45 -14.79
C GLY A 9 -11.81 -10.12 -15.29
N CYS A 10 -10.62 -9.55 -15.01
CA CYS A 10 -9.33 -10.12 -15.40
C CYS A 10 -8.67 -11.00 -14.31
N MET A 11 -9.12 -10.94 -13.05
CA MET A 11 -8.44 -11.66 -11.96
C MET A 11 -8.73 -13.16 -12.00
N TRP A 12 -9.94 -13.55 -12.41
CA TRP A 12 -10.36 -14.94 -12.52
C TRP A 12 -9.72 -15.69 -13.69
N THR A 13 -9.16 -14.95 -14.66
CA THR A 13 -8.44 -15.50 -15.81
C THR A 13 -6.92 -15.47 -15.64
N ALA A 14 -6.42 -15.04 -14.47
CA ALA A 14 -4.99 -14.95 -14.22
C ALA A 14 -4.39 -16.33 -13.86
N ASP A 15 -3.25 -16.67 -14.44
CA ASP A 15 -2.52 -17.90 -14.10
C ASP A 15 -2.00 -17.90 -12.65
N SER A 16 -1.63 -16.71 -12.17
CA SER A 16 -1.13 -16.51 -10.81
C SER A 16 -1.41 -15.10 -10.29
N VAL A 17 -1.51 -14.98 -8.97
CA VAL A 17 -1.77 -13.72 -8.25
C VAL A 17 -0.83 -13.60 -7.06
N ALA A 18 -0.12 -12.48 -6.98
CA ALA A 18 0.64 -12.11 -5.79
C ALA A 18 -0.22 -11.21 -4.88
N TRP A 19 -0.37 -11.59 -3.62
CA TRP A 19 -1.17 -10.85 -2.64
C TRP A 19 -0.43 -10.67 -1.31
N ASN A 20 -0.41 -9.45 -0.79
CA ASN A 20 0.30 -9.09 0.44
C ASN A 20 -0.66 -8.61 1.53
N PRO A 21 -1.26 -9.51 2.33
CA PRO A 21 -2.06 -9.14 3.49
C PRO A 21 -1.35 -8.23 4.50
N HIS A 22 -0.01 -8.26 4.59
CA HIS A 22 0.72 -7.35 5.48
C HIS A 22 0.62 -5.86 5.10
N LYS A 23 0.08 -5.53 3.92
CA LYS A 23 -0.15 -4.15 3.48
C LYS A 23 -1.52 -3.67 3.99
N LEU A 24 -2.53 -3.60 3.13
CA LEU A 24 -3.83 -3.00 3.46
C LEU A 24 -4.56 -3.70 4.62
N LEU A 25 -4.40 -5.03 4.77
CA LEU A 25 -5.02 -5.73 5.89
C LEU A 25 -4.25 -5.58 7.21
N THR A 26 -3.09 -4.90 7.23
CA THR A 26 -2.30 -4.62 8.44
C THR A 26 -1.84 -5.85 9.23
N THR A 27 -1.71 -7.00 8.55
CA THR A 27 -1.39 -8.29 9.19
C THR A 27 0.00 -8.36 9.84
N GLY A 28 0.90 -7.43 9.53
CA GLY A 28 2.28 -7.38 10.03
C GLY A 28 3.30 -8.08 9.12
N LEU A 29 4.47 -7.45 8.95
CA LEU A 29 5.53 -7.91 8.04
C LEU A 29 6.18 -9.23 8.51
N GLN A 30 6.52 -10.16 7.63
CA GLN A 30 6.06 -10.32 6.24
C GLN A 30 4.81 -11.21 6.18
N CYS A 31 3.88 -10.95 5.28
CA CYS A 31 2.77 -11.87 4.98
C CYS A 31 2.36 -11.71 3.52
N SER A 32 2.87 -12.59 2.66
CA SER A 32 2.71 -12.55 1.21
C SER A 32 2.37 -13.94 0.71
N ALA A 33 1.49 -14.02 -0.28
CA ALA A 33 1.04 -15.25 -0.90
C ALA A 33 1.18 -15.15 -2.41
N LEU A 34 1.63 -16.24 -3.02
CA LEU A 34 1.50 -16.50 -4.46
C LEU A 34 0.40 -17.55 -4.63
N LEU A 35 -0.68 -17.15 -5.29
CA LEU A 35 -1.81 -18.01 -5.63
C LEU A 35 -1.69 -18.43 -7.09
N LEU A 36 -2.00 -19.69 -7.40
CA LEU A 36 -1.98 -20.21 -8.77
C LEU A 36 -3.33 -20.88 -9.06
N GLN A 37 -3.78 -20.80 -10.31
CA GLN A 37 -4.90 -21.62 -10.78
C GLN A 37 -4.52 -23.10 -11.01
N ASP A 38 -3.21 -23.39 -11.06
CA ASP A 38 -2.68 -24.71 -11.35
C ASP A 38 -3.12 -25.77 -10.32
N THR A 39 -3.56 -26.91 -10.84
CA THR A 39 -3.87 -28.13 -10.07
C THR A 39 -2.95 -29.30 -10.40
N SER A 40 -1.91 -29.10 -11.24
CA SER A 40 -0.98 -30.13 -11.72
C SER A 40 0.29 -30.29 -10.88
N ASN A 41 0.32 -29.72 -9.66
CA ASN A 41 1.50 -29.64 -8.80
C ASN A 41 2.69 -28.91 -9.45
N LEU A 42 2.44 -27.88 -10.26
CA LEU A 42 3.45 -27.10 -10.97
C LEU A 42 4.57 -26.62 -10.04
N LEU A 43 4.23 -26.03 -8.89
CA LEU A 43 5.23 -25.55 -7.93
C LEU A 43 6.15 -26.68 -7.42
N LYS A 44 5.60 -27.88 -7.19
CA LYS A 44 6.39 -29.04 -6.74
C LYS A 44 7.31 -29.53 -7.86
N ARG A 45 6.82 -29.59 -9.10
CA ARG A 45 7.63 -29.99 -10.27
C ARG A 45 8.71 -28.96 -10.59
N CYS A 46 8.44 -27.68 -10.34
CA CYS A 46 9.36 -26.58 -10.63
C CYS A 46 10.47 -26.43 -9.58
N HIS A 47 10.13 -26.54 -8.29
CA HIS A 47 11.07 -26.25 -7.19
C HIS A 47 11.58 -27.50 -6.46
N GLY A 48 10.90 -28.64 -6.61
CA GLY A 48 11.17 -29.85 -5.84
C GLY A 48 12.54 -30.43 -6.14
N SER A 49 13.30 -30.71 -5.08
CA SER A 49 14.61 -31.37 -5.18
C SER A 49 14.59 -32.82 -4.68
N GLN A 50 13.49 -33.25 -4.04
CA GLN A 50 13.32 -34.60 -3.49
C GLN A 50 14.46 -34.98 -2.52
N ALA A 51 14.88 -34.03 -1.69
CA ALA A 51 15.93 -34.24 -0.71
C ALA A 51 15.54 -35.34 0.30
N SER A 52 16.28 -36.46 0.30
CA SER A 52 15.98 -37.65 1.11
C SER A 52 15.97 -37.39 2.62
N TYR A 53 16.69 -36.38 3.08
CA TYR A 53 16.78 -36.02 4.51
C TYR A 53 15.59 -35.17 5.01
N LEU A 54 14.73 -34.65 4.12
CA LEU A 54 13.57 -33.81 4.48
C LEU A 54 12.21 -34.41 4.06
N PHE A 55 12.17 -35.10 2.92
CA PHE A 55 10.92 -35.55 2.29
C PHE A 55 10.84 -37.08 2.21
N GLN A 56 10.87 -37.72 3.38
CA GLN A 56 10.65 -39.16 3.51
C GLN A 56 9.23 -39.53 3.04
N GLN A 57 9.10 -40.54 2.17
CA GLN A 57 7.80 -40.96 1.61
C GLN A 57 7.11 -42.04 2.46
N ASP A 58 7.81 -42.61 3.42
CA ASP A 58 7.40 -43.69 4.32
C ASP A 58 6.94 -43.18 5.71
N LYS A 59 6.57 -41.90 5.81
CA LYS A 59 5.98 -41.34 7.04
C LYS A 59 4.62 -41.97 7.32
N PHE A 60 4.25 -42.03 8.60
CA PHE A 60 2.99 -42.61 9.07
C PHE A 60 1.74 -41.76 8.81
N TYR A 61 1.89 -40.60 8.15
CA TYR A 61 0.81 -39.67 7.81
C TYR A 61 0.85 -39.30 6.32
N ASP A 62 -0.20 -38.64 5.84
CA ASP A 62 -0.28 -38.19 4.45
C ASP A 62 0.77 -37.09 4.14
N VAL A 63 1.85 -37.50 3.47
CA VAL A 63 2.97 -36.61 3.08
C VAL A 63 2.59 -35.61 1.99
N THR A 64 1.39 -35.67 1.40
CA THR A 64 0.93 -34.65 0.45
C THR A 64 0.71 -33.28 1.12
N LEU A 65 0.59 -33.26 2.45
CA LEU A 65 0.52 -32.04 3.26
C LEU A 65 1.89 -31.35 3.43
N ASP A 66 3.01 -32.05 3.20
CA ASP A 66 4.34 -31.47 3.29
C ASP A 66 4.57 -30.52 2.09
N THR A 67 4.84 -29.24 2.38
CA THR A 67 4.91 -28.19 1.33
C THR A 67 6.32 -27.77 0.95
N GLY A 68 7.36 -28.38 1.52
CA GLY A 68 8.74 -27.93 1.33
C GLY A 68 9.22 -28.00 -0.13
N ASP A 69 8.89 -29.06 -0.88
CA ASP A 69 9.24 -29.15 -2.30
C ASP A 69 8.47 -28.16 -3.21
N LYS A 70 7.48 -27.42 -2.69
CA LYS A 70 6.77 -26.38 -3.46
C LYS A 70 7.50 -25.03 -3.44
N VAL A 71 8.54 -24.88 -2.63
CA VAL A 71 9.21 -23.60 -2.38
C VAL A 71 10.69 -23.67 -2.68
N VAL A 72 11.28 -22.54 -3.07
CA VAL A 72 12.73 -22.40 -3.26
C VAL A 72 13.50 -22.31 -1.93
N GLN A 73 12.79 -22.03 -0.82
CA GLN A 73 13.38 -21.95 0.51
C GLN A 73 13.41 -23.32 1.18
N CYS A 74 14.40 -23.58 2.03
CA CYS A 74 14.38 -24.75 2.92
C CYS A 74 13.57 -24.44 4.20
N GLY A 75 14.18 -23.75 5.16
CA GLY A 75 13.47 -23.24 6.34
C GLY A 75 12.53 -22.09 5.97
N ARG A 76 11.30 -22.10 6.50
CA ARG A 76 10.29 -21.08 6.20
C ARG A 76 9.50 -20.68 7.44
N ARG A 77 9.28 -19.36 7.62
CA ARG A 77 8.57 -18.78 8.76
C ARG A 77 7.07 -19.10 8.70
N VAL A 78 6.44 -19.25 9.86
CA VAL A 78 4.98 -19.36 9.99
C VAL A 78 4.35 -17.97 9.90
N ASP A 79 4.03 -17.53 8.69
CA ASP A 79 3.37 -16.24 8.45
C ASP A 79 1.83 -16.33 8.39
N CYS A 80 1.26 -17.53 8.28
CA CYS A 80 -0.18 -17.74 8.18
C CYS A 80 -0.93 -17.50 9.50
N LEU A 81 -0.31 -17.76 10.65
CA LEU A 81 -0.99 -17.71 11.95
C LEU A 81 -1.53 -16.32 12.28
N LYS A 82 -0.73 -15.27 12.06
CA LYS A 82 -1.15 -13.87 12.28
C LYS A 82 -2.30 -13.45 11.39
N LEU A 83 -2.30 -13.89 10.13
CA LEU A 83 -3.42 -13.66 9.20
C LEU A 83 -4.67 -14.39 9.67
N TRP A 84 -4.53 -15.69 9.93
CA TRP A 84 -5.63 -16.54 10.35
C TRP A 84 -6.28 -16.02 11.65
N LEU A 85 -5.48 -15.65 12.65
CA LEU A 85 -5.97 -15.15 13.93
C LEU A 85 -6.70 -13.82 13.77
N MET A 86 -6.14 -12.88 13.01
CA MET A 86 -6.80 -11.60 12.68
C MET A 86 -8.12 -11.85 11.95
N TRP A 87 -8.14 -12.75 10.97
CA TRP A 87 -9.33 -13.08 10.20
C TRP A 87 -10.41 -13.73 11.08
N LYS A 88 -10.03 -14.62 11.99
CA LYS A 88 -10.96 -15.20 12.96
C LYS A 88 -11.54 -14.15 13.91
N ALA A 89 -10.75 -13.18 14.34
CA ALA A 89 -11.19 -12.12 15.24
C ALA A 89 -12.10 -11.09 14.56
N GLN A 90 -11.78 -10.70 13.32
CA GLN A 90 -12.51 -9.64 12.60
C GLN A 90 -13.64 -10.18 11.72
N GLY A 91 -13.54 -11.43 11.27
CA GLY A 91 -14.38 -11.96 10.19
C GLY A 91 -14.15 -11.24 8.85
N GLY A 92 -14.82 -11.72 7.80
CA GLY A 92 -14.80 -11.04 6.50
C GLY A 92 -15.36 -9.62 6.58
N GLN A 93 -16.48 -9.44 7.28
CA GLN A 93 -17.16 -8.13 7.44
C GLN A 93 -16.29 -7.09 8.17
N GLY A 94 -15.51 -7.51 9.17
CA GLY A 94 -14.63 -6.58 9.88
C GLY A 94 -13.46 -6.11 9.01
N LEU A 95 -12.91 -7.00 8.18
CA LEU A 95 -11.86 -6.64 7.22
C LEU A 95 -12.40 -5.76 6.08
N GLU A 96 -13.58 -6.08 5.55
CA GLU A 96 -14.30 -5.28 4.56
C GLU A 96 -14.54 -3.85 5.07
N ARG A 97 -15.11 -3.71 6.27
CA ARG A 97 -15.37 -2.38 6.87
C ARG A 97 -14.10 -1.54 7.01
N ARG A 98 -12.96 -2.16 7.34
CA ARG A 98 -11.68 -1.43 7.44
C ARG A 98 -11.26 -0.89 6.07
N VAL A 99 -11.33 -1.72 5.04
CA VAL A 99 -11.01 -1.30 3.67
C VAL A 99 -11.94 -0.18 3.22
N ASP A 100 -13.25 -0.31 3.44
CA ASP A 100 -14.22 0.73 3.07
C ASP A 100 -13.95 2.07 3.78
N GLN A 101 -13.58 2.01 5.06
CA GLN A 101 -13.19 3.19 5.83
C GLN A 101 -11.93 3.86 5.26
N ASP A 102 -10.91 3.08 4.86
CA ASP A 102 -9.70 3.62 4.23
C ASP A 102 -10.04 4.36 2.93
N PHE A 103 -10.92 3.80 2.10
CA PHE A 103 -11.40 4.47 0.89
C PHE A 103 -12.22 5.73 1.19
N ALA A 104 -13.07 5.70 2.22
CA ALA A 104 -13.86 6.86 2.63
C ALA A 104 -12.96 8.01 3.10
N LEU A 105 -11.91 7.71 3.86
CA LEU A 105 -10.92 8.69 4.31
C LEU A 105 -10.06 9.22 3.16
N ALA A 106 -9.65 8.37 2.21
CA ALA A 106 -8.92 8.81 1.03
C ALA A 106 -9.76 9.80 0.19
N ARG A 107 -11.05 9.53 -0.01
CA ARG A 107 -11.98 10.46 -0.69
C ARG A 107 -12.18 11.74 0.10
N TYR A 108 -12.31 11.64 1.42
CA TYR A 108 -12.40 12.82 2.29
C TYR A 108 -11.17 13.72 2.13
N LEU A 109 -9.97 13.15 2.18
CA LEU A 109 -8.72 13.89 2.00
C LEU A 109 -8.66 14.58 0.62
N VAL A 110 -9.10 13.91 -0.45
CA VAL A 110 -9.19 14.50 -1.80
C VAL A 110 -10.12 15.71 -1.82
N GLU A 111 -11.31 15.61 -1.22
CA GLU A 111 -12.27 16.71 -1.18
C GLU A 111 -11.77 17.88 -0.34
N GLU A 112 -11.07 17.62 0.76
CA GLU A 112 -10.43 18.68 1.55
C GLU A 112 -9.25 19.34 0.82
N ILE A 113 -8.45 18.57 0.08
CA ILE A 113 -7.38 19.10 -0.78
C ILE A 113 -7.94 20.09 -1.80
N LYS A 114 -9.05 19.76 -2.47
CA LYS A 114 -9.65 20.63 -3.50
C LYS A 114 -10.17 21.96 -2.96
N LYS A 115 -10.42 22.06 -1.65
CA LYS A 115 -10.91 23.27 -0.99
C LYS A 115 -9.79 24.22 -0.57
N ARG A 116 -8.54 23.78 -0.57
CA ARG A 116 -7.40 24.53 -0.01
C ARG A 116 -6.49 25.06 -1.11
N GLU A 117 -6.07 26.31 -0.96
CA GLU A 117 -5.08 26.90 -1.86
C GLU A 117 -3.71 26.23 -1.64
N GLY A 118 -2.96 26.05 -2.73
CA GLY A 118 -1.62 25.49 -2.67
C GLY A 118 -1.59 23.96 -2.65
N PHE A 119 -2.71 23.25 -2.65
CA PHE A 119 -2.72 21.81 -2.90
C PHE A 119 -3.16 21.52 -4.33
N VAL A 120 -2.38 20.71 -5.04
CA VAL A 120 -2.68 20.34 -6.43
C VAL A 120 -2.64 18.82 -6.57
N LEU A 121 -3.80 18.22 -6.84
CA LEU A 121 -3.89 16.77 -7.08
C LEU A 121 -3.12 16.37 -8.35
N VAL A 122 -2.41 15.25 -8.27
CA VAL A 122 -1.75 14.63 -9.42
C VAL A 122 -2.78 14.00 -10.35
N MET A 123 -3.79 13.34 -9.77
CA MET A 123 -4.96 12.74 -10.42
C MET A 123 -6.00 12.34 -9.36
N GLU A 124 -7.25 12.08 -9.79
CA GLU A 124 -8.25 11.43 -8.94
C GLU A 124 -7.82 10.00 -8.58
N PRO A 125 -7.84 9.60 -7.31
CA PRO A 125 -7.33 8.30 -6.91
C PRO A 125 -8.38 7.20 -7.10
N GLU A 126 -7.98 6.11 -7.75
CA GLU A 126 -8.80 4.88 -7.83
C GLU A 126 -8.68 4.00 -6.57
N PHE A 127 -7.67 4.28 -5.74
CA PHE A 127 -7.35 3.51 -4.53
C PHE A 127 -7.06 4.46 -3.36
N VAL A 128 -6.50 3.93 -2.27
CA VAL A 128 -6.18 4.71 -1.05
C VAL A 128 -4.85 5.47 -1.13
N ASN A 129 -4.30 5.64 -2.32
CA ASN A 129 -3.09 6.46 -2.57
C ASN A 129 -3.52 7.85 -3.06
N VAL A 130 -3.35 8.87 -2.23
CA VAL A 130 -3.65 10.26 -2.59
C VAL A 130 -2.36 10.97 -2.95
N CYS A 131 -2.23 11.38 -4.21
CA CYS A 131 -1.03 11.98 -4.77
C CYS A 131 -1.26 13.47 -5.05
N PHE A 132 -0.43 14.35 -4.49
CA PHE A 132 -0.56 15.80 -4.67
C PHE A 132 0.76 16.54 -4.46
N TRP A 133 0.87 17.74 -5.01
CA TRP A 133 1.88 18.72 -4.65
C TRP A 133 1.35 19.68 -3.60
N PHE A 134 2.25 20.14 -2.73
CA PHE A 134 2.08 21.38 -1.99
C PHE A 134 2.86 22.49 -2.70
N VAL A 135 2.15 23.55 -3.10
CA VAL A 135 2.66 24.76 -3.75
C VAL A 135 2.71 25.86 -2.68
N PRO A 136 3.92 26.19 -2.21
CA PRO A 136 4.08 27.17 -1.14
C PRO A 136 3.75 28.59 -1.64
N PRO A 137 3.48 29.54 -0.73
CA PRO A 137 3.10 30.91 -1.10
C PRO A 137 4.05 31.55 -2.13
N SER A 138 5.36 31.29 -2.05
CA SER A 138 6.35 31.84 -2.98
C SER A 138 6.21 31.37 -4.44
N LEU A 139 5.49 30.27 -4.69
CA LEU A 139 5.30 29.66 -6.02
C LEU A 139 3.88 29.79 -6.56
N ARG A 140 2.90 30.22 -5.75
CA ARG A 140 1.51 30.39 -6.20
C ARG A 140 1.43 31.45 -7.30
N GLY A 141 0.71 31.15 -8.37
CA GLY A 141 0.55 32.02 -9.54
C GLY A 141 1.77 32.10 -10.48
N LYS A 142 2.81 31.27 -10.27
CA LYS A 142 4.05 31.29 -11.07
C LYS A 142 4.19 30.08 -12.01
N GLN A 143 3.09 29.42 -12.35
CA GLN A 143 3.08 28.17 -13.12
C GLN A 143 3.69 28.32 -14.53
N GLU A 144 3.68 29.53 -15.09
CA GLU A 144 4.25 29.84 -16.42
C GLU A 144 5.77 30.08 -16.38
N SER A 145 6.37 30.17 -15.20
CA SER A 145 7.81 30.37 -15.07
C SER A 145 8.57 29.14 -15.60
N PRO A 146 9.64 29.31 -16.40
CA PRO A 146 10.38 28.19 -16.98
C PRO A 146 11.04 27.29 -15.92
N ASP A 147 11.32 27.83 -14.74
CA ASP A 147 11.91 27.13 -13.59
C ASP A 147 10.87 26.59 -12.58
N TYR A 148 9.56 26.78 -12.83
CA TYR A 148 8.50 26.45 -11.87
C TYR A 148 8.56 24.98 -11.43
N SER A 149 8.61 24.06 -12.39
CA SER A 149 8.63 22.62 -12.12
C SER A 149 9.88 22.20 -11.35
N GLU A 150 11.04 22.80 -11.64
CA GLU A 150 12.29 22.51 -10.95
C GLU A 150 12.23 22.98 -9.49
N ARG A 151 11.68 24.17 -9.25
CA ARG A 151 11.51 24.73 -7.92
C ARG A 151 10.47 23.97 -7.11
N LEU A 152 9.33 23.64 -7.70
CA LEU A 152 8.28 22.86 -7.05
C LEU A 152 8.79 21.47 -6.63
N ALA A 153 9.63 20.83 -7.45
CA ALA A 153 10.22 19.53 -7.13
C ALA A 153 11.12 19.56 -5.87
N LYS A 154 11.61 20.72 -5.45
CA LYS A 154 12.42 20.88 -4.23
C LYS A 154 11.57 21.02 -2.96
N VAL A 155 10.27 21.32 -3.08
CA VAL A 155 9.38 21.58 -1.93
C VAL A 155 9.14 20.33 -1.08
N ALA A 156 8.72 19.22 -1.69
CA ALA A 156 8.39 18.00 -0.93
C ALA A 156 9.57 17.42 -0.11
N PRO A 157 10.81 17.37 -0.63
CA PRO A 157 11.99 17.03 0.19
C PRO A 157 12.18 17.91 1.43
N ILE A 158 12.05 19.23 1.30
CA ILE A 158 12.23 20.18 2.41
C ILE A 158 11.15 19.97 3.47
N LEU A 159 9.89 19.87 3.05
CA LEU A 159 8.77 19.59 3.96
C LEU A 159 8.90 18.25 4.65
N LYS A 160 9.39 17.21 3.94
CA LYS A 160 9.66 15.90 4.53
C LYS A 160 10.73 15.98 5.61
N GLU A 161 11.81 16.72 5.39
CA GLU A 161 12.84 16.92 6.41
C GLU A 161 12.25 17.60 7.66
N ARG A 162 11.45 18.66 7.46
CA ARG A 162 10.81 19.41 8.55
C ARG A 162 9.87 18.52 9.39
N MET A 163 8.94 17.80 8.75
CA MET A 163 7.99 16.94 9.48
C MET A 163 8.68 15.79 10.24
N VAL A 164 9.79 15.27 9.72
CA VAL A 164 10.57 14.21 10.39
C VAL A 164 11.33 14.78 11.59
N LYS A 165 11.96 15.94 11.47
CA LYS A 165 12.67 16.60 12.57
C LYS A 165 11.74 16.99 13.70
N GLU A 166 10.52 17.40 13.38
CA GLU A 166 9.49 17.73 14.36
C GLU A 166 8.84 16.49 14.98
N GLY A 167 8.81 15.38 14.24
CA GLY A 167 8.18 14.13 14.69
C GLY A 167 6.65 14.18 14.66
N SER A 168 6.06 15.11 13.91
CA SER A 168 4.62 15.33 13.85
C SER A 168 3.90 14.37 12.90
N MET A 169 4.52 14.03 11.76
CA MET A 169 4.00 13.08 10.78
C MET A 169 5.09 12.57 9.83
N MET A 170 4.78 11.51 9.05
CA MET A 170 5.67 11.00 8.01
C MET A 170 4.89 10.62 6.75
N ILE A 171 5.20 11.29 5.63
CA ILE A 171 4.60 11.02 4.32
C ILE A 171 5.70 10.69 3.30
N GLY A 172 5.41 9.81 2.34
CA GLY A 172 6.30 9.54 1.22
C GLY A 172 6.21 10.62 0.15
N TYR A 173 7.32 10.89 -0.54
CA TYR A 173 7.33 11.66 -1.78
C TYR A 173 8.19 10.96 -2.82
N GLN A 174 7.90 11.18 -4.09
CA GLN A 174 8.69 10.66 -5.22
C GLN A 174 8.38 11.45 -6.50
N PRO A 175 9.29 11.47 -7.49
CA PRO A 175 8.96 11.87 -8.85
C PRO A 175 8.27 10.71 -9.60
N HIS A 176 7.61 11.02 -10.72
CA HIS A 176 7.05 9.97 -11.59
C HIS A 176 6.86 10.46 -13.03
N GLY A 177 7.42 9.72 -14.00
CA GLY A 177 7.41 10.13 -15.40
C GLY A 177 8.13 11.46 -15.59
N THR A 178 7.48 12.42 -16.21
CA THR A 178 8.00 13.79 -16.42
C THR A 178 7.72 14.73 -15.23
N ARG A 179 7.05 14.26 -14.19
CA ARG A 179 6.66 15.05 -13.02
C ARG A 179 7.74 14.98 -11.94
N GLY A 180 8.10 16.14 -11.38
CA GLY A 180 8.97 16.24 -10.21
C GLY A 180 8.35 15.68 -8.93
N ASN A 181 9.01 15.86 -7.79
CA ASN A 181 8.55 15.29 -6.52
C ASN A 181 7.14 15.75 -6.12
N PHE A 182 6.25 14.81 -5.82
CA PHE A 182 4.95 15.02 -5.19
C PHE A 182 4.79 14.07 -3.99
N PHE A 183 3.91 14.42 -3.07
CA PHE A 183 3.56 13.55 -1.95
C PHE A 183 2.65 12.41 -2.39
N ARG A 184 2.82 11.24 -1.78
CA ARG A 184 1.88 10.12 -1.84
C ARG A 184 1.49 9.73 -0.42
N VAL A 185 0.30 10.13 -0.01
CA VAL A 185 -0.34 9.68 1.23
C VAL A 185 -0.98 8.33 0.98
N VAL A 186 -0.74 7.37 1.87
CA VAL A 186 -1.34 6.03 1.81
C VAL A 186 -2.23 5.86 3.03
N VAL A 187 -3.55 5.82 2.82
CA VAL A 187 -4.54 5.64 3.88
C VAL A 187 -4.76 4.14 4.08
N ALA A 188 -4.16 3.58 5.13
CA ALA A 188 -4.23 2.13 5.39
C ALA A 188 -4.17 1.75 6.88
N ASN A 189 -4.05 2.74 7.77
CA ASN A 189 -4.01 2.47 9.20
C ASN A 189 -5.44 2.57 9.75
N PRO A 190 -5.99 1.48 10.34
CA PRO A 190 -7.37 1.46 10.83
C PRO A 190 -7.63 2.41 12.01
N ALA A 191 -6.59 2.99 12.59
CA ALA A 191 -6.70 4.01 13.63
C ALA A 191 -6.96 5.43 13.08
N LEU A 192 -6.87 5.63 11.75
CA LEU A 192 -7.05 6.95 11.14
C LEU A 192 -8.49 7.46 11.25
N THR A 193 -8.58 8.77 11.41
CA THR A 193 -9.81 9.54 11.50
C THR A 193 -9.77 10.72 10.52
N ARG A 194 -10.89 11.43 10.37
CA ARG A 194 -10.91 12.67 9.57
C ARG A 194 -10.00 13.74 10.15
N ALA A 195 -9.90 13.82 11.48
CA ALA A 195 -9.02 14.78 12.14
C ALA A 195 -7.55 14.57 11.77
N ASP A 196 -7.12 13.32 11.52
CA ASP A 196 -5.76 13.05 11.05
C ASP A 196 -5.53 13.53 9.62
N MET A 197 -6.56 13.48 8.76
CA MET A 197 -6.50 14.02 7.39
C MET A 197 -6.45 15.55 7.42
N ASP A 198 -7.24 16.16 8.30
CA ASP A 198 -7.25 17.61 8.50
C ASP A 198 -5.90 18.09 9.05
N PHE A 199 -5.36 17.37 10.05
CA PHE A 199 -4.05 17.61 10.63
C PHE A 199 -2.96 17.56 9.57
N LEU A 200 -2.97 16.54 8.71
CA LEU A 200 -2.00 16.39 7.63
C LEU A 200 -1.93 17.62 6.73
N LEU A 201 -3.08 18.16 6.31
CA LEU A 201 -3.15 19.35 5.46
C LEU A 201 -2.72 20.62 6.20
N ASN A 202 -3.25 20.81 7.43
CA ASN A 202 -2.88 21.94 8.29
C ASN A 202 -1.37 21.97 8.54
N GLU A 203 -0.77 20.80 8.75
CA GLU A 203 0.64 20.66 9.07
C GLU A 203 1.53 20.93 7.86
N LEU A 204 1.13 20.50 6.65
CA LEU A 204 1.84 20.86 5.42
C LEU A 204 1.77 22.38 5.15
N GLU A 205 0.63 23.01 5.40
CA GLU A 205 0.50 24.47 5.31
C GLU A 205 1.42 25.18 6.28
N ARG A 206 1.40 24.78 7.56
CA ARG A 206 2.25 25.37 8.61
C ARG A 206 3.73 25.19 8.32
N LEU A 207 4.13 24.00 7.89
CA LEU A 207 5.52 23.68 7.56
C LEU A 207 6.01 24.32 6.26
N GLY A 208 5.10 24.72 5.37
CA GLY A 208 5.43 25.24 4.04
C GLY A 208 5.16 26.72 3.83
N GLN A 209 4.69 27.43 4.86
CA GLN A 209 4.29 28.84 4.76
C GLN A 209 5.45 29.80 4.40
N ASP A 210 6.69 29.46 4.78
CA ASP A 210 7.91 30.24 4.55
C ASP A 210 8.75 29.72 3.38
N LEU A 211 8.23 28.77 2.60
CA LEU A 211 8.87 28.26 1.39
C LEU A 211 8.54 29.10 0.14
#